data_AF-A0A3D3JHF2-F1
#
_entry.id   AF-A0A3D3JHF2-F1
#
_cell.length_a   1.000
_cell.length_b   1.000
_cell.length_c   1.000
_cell.angle_alpha   90.00
_cell.angle_beta   90.00
_cell.angle_gamma   90.00
#
_symmetry.space_group_name_H-M   'P 1'
#
loop_
_entity.id
_entity.type
_entity.pdbx_description
1 polymer ?
#
loop_
_entity_poly.entity_id
_entity_poly.type
_entity_poly.pdbx_seq_one_letter_code
_entity_poly.pdbx_strand_id
1 'polypeptide(L)'
;MMTRSQKIAANRRDTVEVTGTSAQAQAGTIYVANNAALVTITLPVTAKVGDEITVIGKGAGGWRIGQNAGQAISHLTTNTTTGTGGSLSSGALRDAVTLVCTTENTTWTTKTVKGTLTVA
;
A
#
# COMPACT_ATOMS: atom_id res chain seq x y z
N MET A 1 3.59 -8.55 -44.03
CA MET A 1 2.73 -7.53 -43.41
C MET A 1 2.33 -8.02 -42.03
N MET A 2 3.06 -7.62 -40.99
CA MET A 2 2.76 -8.01 -39.61
C MET A 2 2.79 -6.72 -38.79
N THR A 3 1.62 -6.12 -38.64
CA THR A 3 1.43 -4.79 -38.06
C THR A 3 1.64 -4.88 -36.55
N ARG A 4 2.85 -4.60 -36.06
CA ARG A 4 3.07 -4.32 -34.63
C ARG A 4 2.66 -2.88 -34.32
N SER A 5 1.37 -2.59 -34.44
CA SER A 5 0.78 -1.47 -33.71
C SER A 5 0.52 -1.94 -32.28
N GLN A 6 1.59 -2.21 -31.51
CA GLN A 6 1.49 -2.09 -30.05
C GLN A 6 1.28 -0.60 -29.78
N LYS A 7 0.01 -0.21 -29.87
CA LYS A 7 -0.55 0.97 -29.23
C LYS A 7 0.09 1.01 -27.85
N ILE A 8 0.70 2.14 -27.46
CA ILE A 8 1.11 2.37 -26.08
C ILE A 8 -0.17 2.23 -25.25
N ALA A 9 -0.46 1.02 -24.78
CA ALA A 9 -1.46 0.78 -23.77
C ALA A 9 -0.87 1.49 -22.56
N ALA A 10 -1.52 2.54 -22.08
CA ALA A 10 -1.10 3.19 -20.85
C ALA A 10 -0.85 2.07 -19.83
N ASN A 11 0.39 1.96 -19.33
CA ASN A 11 0.78 1.04 -18.28
C ASN A 11 0.07 1.49 -17.00
N ARG A 12 -1.25 1.31 -16.97
CA ARG A 12 -2.10 1.74 -15.89
C ARG A 12 -1.91 0.69 -14.81
N ARG A 13 -1.31 1.10 -13.70
CA ARG A 13 -1.24 0.30 -12.48
C ARG A 13 -2.63 -0.21 -12.13
N ASP A 14 -2.72 -1.51 -11.88
CA ASP A 14 -3.98 -2.15 -11.51
C ASP A 14 -4.57 -1.43 -10.29
N THR A 15 -5.87 -1.14 -10.34
CA THR A 15 -6.57 -0.41 -9.28
C THR A 15 -7.68 -1.29 -8.73
N VAL A 16 -7.66 -1.53 -7.42
CA VAL A 16 -8.64 -2.33 -6.69
C VAL A 16 -9.36 -1.45 -5.69
N GLU A 17 -10.69 -1.43 -5.76
CA GLU A 17 -11.52 -0.82 -4.73
C GLU A 17 -11.83 -1.85 -3.65
N VAL A 18 -11.36 -1.61 -2.43
CA VAL A 18 -11.56 -2.50 -1.29
C VAL A 18 -12.81 -2.05 -0.55
N THR A 19 -13.91 -2.77 -0.76
CA THR A 19 -15.19 -2.54 -0.10
C THR A 19 -15.40 -3.40 1.14
N GLY A 20 -14.53 -4.40 1.38
CA GLY A 20 -14.46 -5.14 2.64
C GLY A 20 -13.62 -4.41 3.70
N THR A 21 -13.47 -5.03 4.87
CA THR A 21 -12.62 -4.52 5.97
C THR A 21 -11.16 -4.98 5.87
N SER A 22 -10.84 -5.87 4.93
CA SER A 22 -9.48 -6.38 4.75
C SER A 22 -9.16 -6.77 3.30
N ALA A 23 -7.90 -6.61 2.91
CA ALA A 23 -7.35 -7.16 1.67
C ALA A 23 -5.87 -7.53 1.84
N GLN A 24 -5.44 -8.60 1.16
CA GLN A 24 -4.02 -8.89 0.98
C GLN A 24 -3.50 -8.12 -0.24
N ALA A 25 -2.45 -7.33 -0.07
CA ALA A 25 -1.87 -6.55 -1.15
C ALA A 25 -1.06 -7.40 -2.12
N GLN A 26 -1.06 -6.98 -3.37
CA GLN A 26 -0.21 -7.44 -4.46
C GLN A 26 0.72 -6.30 -4.87
N ALA A 27 1.95 -6.66 -5.23
CA ALA A 27 2.92 -5.70 -5.73
C ALA A 27 2.44 -5.05 -7.03
N GLY A 28 2.64 -3.74 -7.16
CA GLY A 28 2.26 -2.95 -8.33
C GLY A 28 0.81 -2.43 -8.34
N THR A 29 0.04 -2.65 -7.26
CA THR A 29 -1.39 -2.35 -7.22
C THR A 29 -1.71 -1.08 -6.42
N ILE A 30 -2.74 -0.36 -6.87
CA ILE A 30 -3.37 0.76 -6.17
C ILE A 30 -4.62 0.25 -5.47
N TYR A 31 -4.74 0.50 -4.17
CA TYR A 31 -5.88 0.15 -3.33
C TYR A 31 -6.66 1.40 -2.93
N VAL A 32 -7.95 1.42 -3.24
CA VAL A 32 -8.88 2.46 -2.79
C VAL A 32 -9.70 1.90 -1.64
N ALA A 33 -9.42 2.34 -0.41
CA ALA A 33 -10.11 1.87 0.79
C ALA A 33 -11.49 2.53 0.89
N ASN A 34 -12.56 1.80 0.56
CA ASN A 34 -13.93 2.30 0.54
C ASN A 34 -14.86 1.48 1.45
N ASN A 35 -14.69 1.64 2.76
CA ASN A 35 -15.60 1.09 3.75
C ASN A 35 -15.92 2.14 4.83
N ALA A 36 -17.09 2.03 5.46
CA ALA A 36 -17.46 2.84 6.61
C ALA A 36 -16.66 2.46 7.87
N ALA A 37 -16.25 1.21 7.98
CA ALA A 37 -15.30 0.69 8.95
C ALA A 37 -13.85 0.71 8.41
N LEU A 38 -12.88 0.53 9.30
CA LEU A 38 -11.45 0.53 8.95
C LEU A 38 -11.13 -0.57 7.92
N VAL A 39 -10.43 -0.19 6.85
CA VAL A 39 -9.91 -1.13 5.86
C VAL A 39 -8.45 -1.45 6.18
N THR A 40 -8.15 -2.73 6.44
CA THR A 40 -6.78 -3.21 6.64
C THR A 40 -6.22 -3.82 5.36
N ILE A 41 -5.17 -3.22 4.81
CA ILE A 41 -4.46 -3.70 3.62
C ILE A 41 -3.13 -4.29 4.09
N THR A 42 -3.01 -5.60 4.09
CA THR A 42 -1.78 -6.28 4.53
C THR A 42 -0.76 -6.27 3.40
N LEU A 43 0.49 -5.91 3.68
CA LEU A 43 1.60 -5.90 2.73
C LEU A 43 1.71 -7.21 1.92
N PRO A 44 2.23 -7.17 0.67
CA PRO A 44 2.49 -8.39 -0.10
C PRO A 44 3.41 -9.36 0.64
N VAL A 45 3.15 -10.67 0.52
CA VAL A 45 4.06 -11.72 1.05
C VAL A 45 5.33 -11.81 0.21
N THR A 46 5.20 -11.55 -1.09
CA THR A 46 6.30 -11.59 -2.05
C THR A 46 6.41 -10.25 -2.76
N ALA A 47 7.57 -9.60 -2.66
CA ALA A 47 7.87 -8.32 -3.31
C ALA A 47 9.37 -8.18 -3.54
N LYS A 48 9.74 -7.68 -4.71
CA LYS A 48 11.12 -7.34 -5.08
C LYS A 48 11.42 -5.89 -4.74
N VAL A 49 12.71 -5.58 -4.59
CA VAL A 49 13.15 -4.18 -4.45
C VAL A 49 12.65 -3.36 -5.65
N GLY A 50 11.99 -2.24 -5.37
CA GLY A 50 11.37 -1.36 -6.36
C GLY A 50 9.88 -1.59 -6.61
N ASP A 51 9.29 -2.69 -6.11
CA ASP A 51 7.85 -2.90 -6.17
C ASP A 51 7.11 -1.84 -5.34
N GLU A 52 5.99 -1.35 -5.87
CA GLU A 52 5.18 -0.31 -5.22
C GLU A 52 3.80 -0.82 -4.84
N ILE A 53 3.27 -0.33 -3.73
CA ILE A 53 1.83 -0.36 -3.45
C ILE A 53 1.36 1.04 -3.14
N THR A 54 0.12 1.36 -3.50
CA THR A 54 -0.50 2.63 -3.14
C THR A 54 -1.80 2.39 -2.41
N VAL A 55 -2.04 3.13 -1.34
CA VAL A 55 -3.30 3.11 -0.58
C VAL A 55 -3.88 4.52 -0.58
N ILE A 56 -5.15 4.63 -0.95
CA ILE A 56 -5.90 5.89 -0.99
C ILE A 56 -7.16 5.73 -0.15
N GLY A 57 -7.38 6.65 0.79
CA GLY A 57 -8.60 6.72 1.59
C GLY A 57 -9.80 7.22 0.79
N LYS A 58 -10.89 6.44 0.77
CA LYS A 58 -12.18 6.82 0.17
C LYS A 58 -13.35 6.81 1.16
N GLY A 59 -13.48 5.74 1.93
CA GLY A 59 -14.57 5.54 2.88
C GLY A 59 -14.32 6.25 4.22
N ALA A 60 -15.37 6.37 5.03
CA ALA A 60 -15.32 7.06 6.32
C ALA A 60 -14.41 6.36 7.35
N GLY A 61 -14.17 5.05 7.20
CA GLY A 61 -13.39 4.26 8.14
C GLY A 61 -11.87 4.42 8.05
N GLY A 62 -11.36 5.14 7.04
CA GLY A 62 -9.92 5.27 6.80
C GLY A 62 -9.25 3.95 6.39
N TRP A 63 -7.94 3.88 6.57
CA TRP A 63 -7.15 2.70 6.22
C TRP A 63 -5.98 2.44 7.17
N ARG A 64 -5.58 1.18 7.23
CA ARG A 64 -4.39 0.69 7.91
C ARG A 64 -3.63 -0.23 6.98
N ILE A 65 -2.31 -0.07 6.91
CA ILE A 65 -1.40 -1.02 6.29
C ILE A 65 -0.92 -1.99 7.37
N GLY A 66 -1.28 -3.25 7.23
CA GLY A 66 -0.83 -4.35 8.09
C GLY A 66 0.45 -4.99 7.55
N GLN A 67 1.20 -5.64 8.43
CA GLN A 67 2.47 -6.30 8.10
C GLN A 67 2.37 -7.82 8.29
N ASN A 68 3.09 -8.58 7.47
CA ASN A 68 3.34 -10.00 7.72
C ASN A 68 4.52 -10.14 8.71
N ALA A 69 4.81 -11.38 9.12
CA ALA A 69 5.98 -11.68 9.92
C ALA A 69 7.28 -11.22 9.21
N GLY A 70 8.19 -10.61 9.98
CA GLY A 70 9.47 -10.11 9.45
C GLY A 70 9.39 -8.83 8.63
N GLN A 71 8.20 -8.25 8.45
CA GLN A 71 8.03 -7.02 7.68
C GLN A 71 8.11 -5.76 8.55
N ALA A 72 8.64 -4.68 7.99
CA ALA A 72 8.69 -3.35 8.59
C ALA A 72 8.40 -2.26 7.54
N ILE A 73 7.88 -1.12 7.99
CA ILE A 73 7.63 0.07 7.18
C ILE A 73 8.42 1.24 7.78
N SER A 74 9.32 1.81 6.97
CA SER A 74 10.03 3.05 7.30
C SER A 74 9.23 4.26 6.83
N HIS A 75 8.87 5.12 7.78
CA HIS A 75 8.23 6.41 7.55
C HIS A 75 9.08 7.53 8.13
N LEU A 76 9.67 8.35 7.25
CA LEU A 76 10.63 9.40 7.61
C LEU A 76 11.77 8.84 8.47
N THR A 77 11.91 9.29 9.71
CA THR A 77 12.94 8.87 10.68
C THR A 77 12.45 7.77 11.64
N THR A 78 11.23 7.26 11.44
CA THR A 78 10.61 6.26 12.31
C THR A 78 10.31 4.98 11.54
N ASN A 79 10.36 3.85 12.24
CA ASN A 79 9.95 2.55 11.71
C ASN A 79 8.78 2.02 12.52
N THR A 80 7.90 1.27 11.87
CA THR A 80 6.92 0.42 12.55
C THR A 80 7.63 -0.70 13.32
N THR A 81 6.93 -1.28 14.30
CA THR A 81 7.41 -2.52 14.95
C THR A 81 7.51 -3.64 13.92
N THR A 82 8.64 -4.35 13.84
CA THR A 82 8.79 -5.45 12.87
C THR A 82 7.81 -6.59 13.17
N GLY A 83 7.16 -7.12 12.13
CA GLY A 83 6.21 -8.22 12.22
C GLY A 83 4.75 -7.78 12.34
N THR A 84 3.87 -8.72 12.67
CA THR A 84 2.40 -8.53 12.64
C THR A 84 1.86 -7.49 13.62
N GLY A 85 2.67 -7.07 14.60
CA GLY A 85 2.31 -6.02 15.55
C GLY A 85 2.39 -4.60 14.99
N GLY A 86 3.27 -4.34 14.03
CA GLY A 86 3.44 -2.98 13.49
C GLY A 86 2.49 -2.66 12.34
N SER A 87 2.32 -1.37 12.09
CA SER A 87 1.43 -0.86 11.04
C SER A 87 1.63 0.62 10.73
N LEU A 88 1.18 1.02 9.54
CA LEU A 88 1.06 2.42 9.15
C LEU A 88 -0.41 2.74 8.87
N SER A 89 -0.99 3.74 9.52
CA SER A 89 -2.42 4.06 9.39
C SER A 89 -2.67 5.50 8.97
N SER A 90 -3.80 5.75 8.31
CA SER A 90 -4.28 7.10 8.00
C SER A 90 -4.63 7.87 9.27
N GLY A 91 -4.24 9.14 9.35
CA GLY A 91 -4.72 10.08 10.38
C GLY A 91 -6.05 10.72 10.00
N ALA A 92 -6.34 10.86 8.70
CA ALA A 92 -7.62 11.31 8.18
C ALA A 92 -8.13 10.42 7.04
N LEU A 93 -9.46 10.39 6.85
CA LEU A 93 -10.16 9.47 5.93
C LEU A 93 -9.80 9.59 4.44
N ARG A 94 -9.12 10.68 4.03
CA ARG A 94 -8.66 10.92 2.64
C ARG A 94 -7.15 10.80 2.48
N ASP A 95 -6.42 10.39 3.52
CA ASP A 95 -4.98 10.26 3.42
C ASP A 95 -4.60 9.24 2.36
N ALA A 96 -3.43 9.43 1.77
CA ALA A 96 -2.91 8.54 0.77
C ALA A 96 -1.41 8.33 0.94
N VAL A 97 -0.96 7.11 0.66
CA VAL A 97 0.46 6.74 0.73
C VAL A 97 0.84 5.83 -0.42
N THR A 98 2.03 6.02 -0.96
CA THR A 98 2.71 5.04 -1.80
C THR A 98 3.91 4.50 -1.04
N LEU A 99 4.00 3.18 -0.90
CA LEU A 99 5.15 2.49 -0.36
C LEU A 99 5.96 1.88 -1.51
N VAL A 100 7.29 1.82 -1.33
CA VAL A 100 8.20 1.07 -2.20
C VAL A 100 8.96 0.04 -1.38
N CYS A 101 9.09 -1.18 -1.89
CA CYS A 101 9.90 -2.22 -1.28
C CYS A 101 11.39 -1.86 -1.45
N THR A 102 12.11 -1.72 -0.34
CA THR A 102 13.54 -1.33 -0.29
C THR A 102 14.44 -2.46 0.16
N THR A 103 13.88 -3.51 0.78
CA THR A 103 14.55 -4.79 1.00
C THR A 103 13.55 -5.88 0.63
N GLU A 104 13.98 -6.83 -0.20
CA GLU A 104 13.12 -7.89 -0.74
C GLU A 104 12.27 -8.53 0.37
N ASN A 105 10.95 -8.56 0.15
CA ASN A 105 9.91 -9.07 1.05
C ASN A 105 9.77 -8.39 2.43
N THR A 106 10.81 -7.76 2.98
CA THR A 106 10.87 -7.42 4.41
C THR A 106 10.70 -5.94 4.70
N THR A 107 11.20 -5.04 3.85
CA THR A 107 11.24 -3.61 4.19
C THR A 107 10.56 -2.78 3.14
N TRP A 108 9.59 -1.99 3.57
CA TRP A 108 8.89 -1.01 2.74
C TRP A 108 9.21 0.40 3.24
N THR A 109 9.34 1.36 2.33
CA THR A 109 9.61 2.76 2.67
C THR A 109 8.55 3.65 2.08
N THR A 110 8.08 4.64 2.84
CA THR A 110 7.11 5.63 2.32
C THR A 110 7.76 6.48 1.23
N LYS A 111 7.27 6.37 0.01
CA LYS A 111 7.73 7.13 -1.16
C LYS A 111 6.99 8.46 -1.29
N THR A 112 5.69 8.47 -1.06
CA THR A 112 4.85 9.67 -1.14
C THR A 112 3.75 9.58 -0.11
N VAL A 113 3.49 10.69 0.58
CA VAL A 113 2.45 10.81 1.60
C VAL A 113 1.62 12.05 1.32
N LYS A 114 0.30 11.91 1.45
CA LYS A 114 -0.67 13.02 1.52
C LYS A 114 -1.47 12.86 2.80
N GLY A 115 -1.46 13.92 3.62
CA GLY A 115 -2.04 13.90 4.96
C GLY A 115 -1.03 13.51 6.03
N THR A 116 -1.54 13.01 7.16
CA THR A 116 -0.73 12.70 8.35
C THR A 116 -0.88 11.22 8.69
N LEU A 117 0.22 10.51 8.86
CA LEU A 117 0.18 9.07 9.12
C LEU A 117 0.52 8.76 10.58
N THR A 118 -0.09 7.71 11.12
CA THR A 118 0.25 7.15 12.44
C THR A 118 1.07 5.87 12.25
N VAL A 119 2.23 5.82 12.92
CA VAL A 119 3.17 4.69 12.91
C VAL A 119 3.01 3.91 14.22
N ALA A 120 2.92 2.59 14.15
CA ALA A 120 2.90 1.67 15.30
C ALA A 120 3.79 0.45 15.05
#